data_AF-A0A936Q2B6-F1
#
_entry.id   AF-A0A936Q2B6-F1
#
_cell.length_a   1.000
_cell.length_b   1.000
_cell.length_c   1.000
_cell.angle_alpha   90.00
_cell.angle_beta   90.00
_cell.angle_gamma   90.00
#
_symmetry.space_group_name_H-M   'P 1'
#
loop_
_entity.id
_entity.type
_entity.pdbx_description
1 polymer ?
#
loop_
_entity_poly.entity_id
_entity_poly.type
_entity_poly.pdbx_seq_one_letter_code
_entity_poly.pdbx_strand_id
1 'polypeptide(L)'
;MKKELEPAEIQRAFGSESRRQMLEEYFGKAGKVTPANAWKHVYRLLLWTDRTTGLAHCYESDKAQPGRPWYARSLAFHDWVSEGLGAAPGDLGAEVDWLFTRGTERLAAVIARRQAERTGRAAEQRAPYDGRGFPEPGEDPALRESLVREELAPWLPSPPPPAAMRKLTQRIRTHLAQENKRKNLVGEGFEDVLGSLIGRLPGAAKMKVNGRPVLHSLPGFRPPPGNEKPRKVDLAVIGPGKRRVLVSAKWSVRADREEQFGVDFEAYARLEDAGRDFDFVLITNEFDAARLNAACERRRQNATLFTSVVHVNPAGPLAAYGESSRDSAAKLAEHVKSGRLMSLERWLSKLIG
;
A
#
# COMPACT_ATOMS: atom_id res chain seq x y z
N MET A 1 24.16 9.30 -15.30
CA MET A 1 23.28 8.26 -15.88
C MET A 1 22.53 7.56 -14.74
N LYS A 2 21.21 7.79 -14.60
CA LYS A 2 20.34 7.01 -13.70
C LYS A 2 20.22 5.61 -14.30
N LYS A 3 21.03 4.65 -13.84
CA LYS A 3 20.72 3.24 -14.11
C LYS A 3 19.73 2.81 -13.05
N GLU A 4 18.45 2.98 -13.38
CA GLU A 4 17.35 2.43 -12.61
C GLU A 4 17.59 0.92 -12.41
N LEU A 5 17.21 0.41 -11.24
CA LEU A 5 17.25 -1.03 -10.96
C LEU A 5 16.57 -1.79 -12.11
N GLU A 6 17.20 -2.87 -12.58
CA GLU A 6 16.69 -3.64 -13.72
C GLU A 6 15.26 -4.11 -13.40
N PRO A 7 14.28 -3.98 -14.31
CA PRO A 7 12.88 -4.31 -14.04
C PRO A 7 12.67 -5.72 -13.47
N ALA A 8 13.48 -6.69 -13.91
CA ALA A 8 13.44 -8.06 -13.42
C ALA A 8 13.88 -8.21 -11.94
N GLU A 9 14.79 -7.36 -11.46
CA GLU A 9 15.28 -7.39 -10.07
C GLU A 9 14.21 -6.85 -9.12
N ILE A 10 13.53 -5.77 -9.52
CA ILE A 10 12.38 -5.22 -8.80
C ILE A 10 11.22 -6.22 -8.80
N GLN A 11 10.94 -6.85 -9.95
CA GLN A 11 9.87 -7.84 -10.07
C GLN A 11 10.13 -9.07 -9.20
N ARG A 12 11.40 -9.46 -8.99
CA ARG A 12 11.73 -10.55 -8.07
C ARG A 12 11.55 -10.18 -6.60
N ALA A 13 11.86 -8.95 -6.19
CA ALA A 13 11.76 -8.55 -4.78
C ALA A 13 10.35 -8.10 -4.37
N PHE A 14 9.66 -7.36 -5.23
CA PHE A 14 8.35 -6.77 -4.97
C PHE A 14 7.21 -7.37 -5.81
N GLY A 15 7.48 -8.34 -6.68
CA GLY A 15 6.44 -8.98 -7.50
C GLY A 15 5.53 -9.90 -6.69
N SER A 16 4.46 -10.36 -7.34
CA SER A 16 3.38 -11.14 -6.73
C SER A 16 3.88 -12.36 -5.94
N GLU A 17 4.80 -13.14 -6.50
CA GLU A 17 5.34 -14.32 -5.83
C GLU A 17 6.13 -13.97 -4.56
N SER A 18 6.97 -12.94 -4.61
CA SER A 18 7.70 -12.49 -3.42
C SER A 18 6.75 -11.93 -2.36
N ARG A 19 5.75 -11.14 -2.75
CA ARG A 19 4.72 -10.65 -1.82
C ARG A 19 3.95 -11.79 -1.17
N ARG A 20 3.57 -12.82 -1.93
CA ARG A 20 2.93 -14.03 -1.40
C ARG A 20 3.80 -14.69 -0.32
N GLN A 21 5.09 -14.91 -0.61
CA GLN A 21 6.02 -15.48 0.36
C GLN A 21 6.22 -14.61 1.60
N MET A 22 6.27 -13.28 1.44
CA MET A 22 6.36 -12.34 2.55
C MET A 22 5.09 -12.37 3.41
N LEU A 23 3.91 -12.47 2.80
CA LEU A 23 2.64 -12.59 3.53
C LEU A 23 2.56 -13.92 4.28
N GLU A 24 2.98 -15.03 3.69
CA GLU A 24 3.11 -16.31 4.41
C GLU A 24 4.06 -16.20 5.60
N GLU A 25 5.23 -15.57 5.41
CA GLU A 25 6.20 -15.34 6.48
C GLU A 25 5.61 -14.52 7.63
N TYR A 26 4.90 -13.43 7.31
CA TYR A 26 4.25 -12.57 8.30
C TYR A 26 3.15 -13.34 9.05
N PHE A 27 2.20 -13.93 8.32
CA PHE A 27 1.06 -14.60 8.94
C PHE A 27 1.44 -15.90 9.67
N GLY A 28 2.56 -16.53 9.31
CA GLY A 28 3.14 -17.64 10.08
C GLY A 28 3.54 -17.26 11.50
N LYS A 29 3.75 -15.97 11.78
CA LYS A 29 4.15 -15.44 13.10
C LYS A 29 3.10 -14.53 13.75
N ALA A 30 2.17 -13.99 12.96
CA ALA A 30 1.21 -12.96 13.41
C ALA A 30 0.08 -13.49 14.33
N GLY A 31 0.04 -14.79 14.60
CA GLY A 31 -1.01 -15.44 15.40
C GLY A 31 -2.30 -15.64 14.62
N LYS A 32 -3.40 -15.87 15.33
CA LYS A 32 -4.72 -16.15 14.73
C LYS A 32 -5.30 -14.89 14.08
N VAL A 33 -5.68 -14.99 12.81
CA VAL A 33 -6.42 -13.94 12.09
C VAL A 33 -7.91 -14.05 12.42
N THR A 34 -8.52 -12.91 12.76
CA THR A 34 -9.94 -12.75 13.08
C THR A 34 -10.47 -11.48 12.42
N PRO A 35 -11.79 -11.31 12.26
CA PRO A 35 -12.34 -10.04 11.80
C PRO A 35 -11.88 -8.84 12.66
N ALA A 36 -11.85 -9.01 13.98
CA ALA A 36 -11.51 -7.95 14.94
C ALA A 36 -10.07 -7.43 14.84
N ASN A 37 -9.10 -8.31 14.53
CA ASN A 37 -7.69 -7.91 14.38
C ASN A 37 -7.26 -7.69 12.93
N ALA A 38 -8.14 -7.91 11.94
CA ALA A 38 -7.81 -7.79 10.52
C ALA A 38 -7.23 -6.41 10.15
N TRP A 39 -7.81 -5.34 10.69
CA TRP A 39 -7.33 -3.98 10.42
C TRP A 39 -5.91 -3.74 10.95
N LYS A 40 -5.54 -4.35 12.09
CA LYS A 40 -4.19 -4.25 12.65
C LYS A 40 -3.17 -4.86 11.70
N HIS A 41 -3.49 -6.02 11.12
CA HIS A 41 -2.62 -6.65 10.13
C HIS A 41 -2.45 -5.80 8.87
N VAL A 42 -3.54 -5.17 8.38
CA VAL A 42 -3.45 -4.24 7.24
C VAL A 42 -2.48 -3.10 7.55
N TYR A 43 -2.60 -2.46 8.72
CA TYR A 43 -1.71 -1.35 9.09
C TYR A 43 -0.28 -1.80 9.33
N ARG A 44 -0.04 -2.88 10.07
CA ARG A 44 1.31 -3.42 10.26
C ARG A 44 2.02 -3.74 8.94
N LEU A 45 1.28 -4.23 7.95
CA LEU A 45 1.84 -4.61 6.65
C LEU A 45 2.05 -3.42 5.71
N LEU A 46 1.18 -2.41 5.72
CA LEU A 46 1.08 -1.42 4.64
C LEU A 46 1.05 0.04 5.07
N LEU A 47 0.68 0.37 6.31
CA LEU A 47 0.79 1.74 6.81
C LEU A 47 2.27 2.10 6.91
N TRP A 48 2.63 3.35 6.69
CA TRP A 48 4.01 3.80 6.83
C TRP A 48 4.09 5.13 7.55
N THR A 49 5.26 5.43 8.09
CA THR A 49 5.57 6.75 8.64
C THR A 49 6.05 7.66 7.52
N ASP A 50 5.40 8.80 7.35
CA ASP A 50 5.83 9.85 6.46
C ASP A 50 7.13 10.46 6.96
N ARG A 51 8.18 10.39 6.15
CA ARG A 51 9.53 10.83 6.55
C ARG A 51 9.67 12.34 6.70
N THR A 52 8.76 13.10 6.10
CA THR A 52 8.80 14.57 6.18
C THR A 52 8.21 15.07 7.49
N THR A 53 7.18 14.38 8.02
CA THR A 53 6.51 14.77 9.26
C THR A 53 6.91 13.91 10.46
N GLY A 54 7.45 12.71 10.21
CA GLY A 54 7.70 11.71 11.25
C GLY A 54 6.42 11.00 11.75
N LEU A 55 5.27 11.22 11.11
CA LEU A 55 3.97 10.74 11.57
C LEU A 55 3.40 9.64 10.66
N ALA A 56 2.39 8.93 11.15
CA ALA A 56 1.70 7.91 10.36
C ALA A 56 1.04 8.58 9.14
N HIS A 57 1.29 8.03 7.95
CA HIS A 57 0.78 8.62 6.73
C HIS A 57 -0.74 8.39 6.59
N CYS A 58 -1.51 9.47 6.66
CA CYS A 58 -2.95 9.45 6.43
C CYS A 58 -3.41 10.36 5.28
N TYR A 59 -2.60 11.32 4.84
CA TYR A 59 -2.99 12.26 3.79
C TYR A 59 -1.77 12.75 2.98
N GLU A 60 -2.02 13.53 1.92
CA GLU A 60 -0.97 14.11 1.07
C GLU A 60 0.07 14.87 1.90
N SER A 61 1.34 14.47 1.77
CA SER A 61 2.44 14.90 2.66
C SER A 61 2.61 16.43 2.70
N ASP A 62 2.43 17.12 1.58
CA ASP A 62 2.54 18.58 1.50
C ASP A 62 1.43 19.30 2.28
N LYS A 63 0.27 18.66 2.42
CA LYS A 63 -0.87 19.17 3.20
C LYS A 63 -0.75 18.85 4.68
N ALA A 64 0.02 17.83 5.04
CA ALA A 64 0.22 17.37 6.41
C ALA A 64 1.43 18.01 7.11
N GLN A 65 2.15 18.96 6.51
CA GLN A 65 3.29 19.63 7.14
C GLN A 65 2.90 20.52 8.33
N PRO A 66 3.80 20.76 9.31
CA PRO A 66 3.58 21.72 10.39
C PRO A 66 3.04 23.08 9.89
N GLY A 67 2.05 23.62 10.60
CA GLY A 67 1.35 24.85 10.21
C GLY A 67 0.25 24.67 9.14
N ARG A 68 0.08 23.45 8.58
CA ARG A 68 -1.04 23.13 7.68
C ARG A 68 -2.21 22.48 8.44
N PRO A 69 -3.45 22.58 7.92
CA PRO A 69 -4.63 22.04 8.59
C PRO A 69 -4.59 20.54 8.89
N TRP A 70 -3.88 19.74 8.09
CA TRP A 70 -3.81 18.29 8.27
C TRP A 70 -2.73 17.81 9.24
N TYR A 71 -1.84 18.68 9.72
CA TYR A 71 -0.78 18.25 10.64
C TYR A 71 -1.35 17.78 11.99
N ALA A 72 -2.23 18.59 12.60
CA ALA A 72 -2.90 18.22 13.85
C ALA A 72 -3.73 16.93 13.70
N ARG A 73 -4.35 16.72 12.54
CA ARG A 73 -5.08 15.49 12.23
C ARG A 73 -4.16 14.28 12.11
N SER A 74 -2.99 14.47 11.52
CA SER A 74 -1.96 13.44 11.40
C SER A 74 -1.40 13.05 12.78
N LEU A 75 -1.24 14.02 13.68
CA LEU A 75 -0.88 13.77 15.09
C LEU A 75 -1.95 12.93 15.80
N ALA A 76 -3.21 13.34 15.72
CA ALA A 76 -4.32 12.61 16.35
C ALA A 76 -4.47 11.18 15.81
N PHE A 77 -4.35 11.00 14.49
CA PHE A 77 -4.34 9.66 13.90
C PHE A 77 -3.13 8.83 14.33
N HIS A 78 -1.93 9.43 14.36
CA HIS A 78 -0.71 8.76 14.75
C HIS A 78 -0.76 8.27 16.21
N ASP A 79 -1.30 9.08 17.11
CA ASP A 79 -1.54 8.71 18.50
C ASP A 79 -2.51 7.52 18.60
N TRP A 80 -3.69 7.66 17.98
CA TRP A 80 -4.73 6.62 17.97
C TRP A 80 -4.23 5.28 17.41
N VAL A 81 -3.48 5.30 16.29
CA VAL A 81 -2.99 4.06 15.68
C VAL A 81 -1.87 3.43 16.51
N SER A 82 -1.06 4.24 17.19
CA SER A 82 -0.01 3.76 18.10
C SER A 82 -0.62 3.01 19.27
N GLU A 83 -1.61 3.60 19.94
CA GLU A 83 -2.39 2.94 21.00
C GLU A 83 -3.04 1.65 20.48
N GLY A 84 -3.72 1.73 19.34
CA GLY A 84 -4.44 0.60 18.76
C GLY A 84 -3.53 -0.58 18.35
N LEU A 85 -2.28 -0.32 17.99
CA LEU A 85 -1.27 -1.34 17.68
C LEU A 85 -0.43 -1.77 18.90
N GLY A 86 -0.56 -1.07 20.03
CA GLY A 86 0.22 -1.32 21.24
C GLY A 86 1.67 -0.84 21.15
N ALA A 87 1.91 0.22 20.39
CA ALA A 87 3.22 0.82 20.17
C ALA A 87 3.29 2.18 20.87
N ALA A 88 4.46 2.56 21.37
CA ALA A 88 4.70 3.97 21.70
C ALA A 88 4.72 4.79 20.39
N PRO A 89 4.25 6.06 20.39
CA PRO A 89 4.25 6.89 19.18
C PRO A 89 5.61 6.96 18.48
N GLY A 90 6.69 7.10 19.25
CA GLY A 90 8.06 7.11 18.70
C GLY A 90 8.50 5.81 18.04
N ASP A 91 7.88 4.69 18.40
CA ASP A 91 8.24 3.34 17.94
C ASP A 91 7.30 2.82 16.84
N LEU A 92 6.21 3.52 16.53
CA LEU A 92 5.21 3.08 15.54
C LEU A 92 5.84 2.68 14.20
N GLY A 93 6.87 3.40 13.76
CA GLY A 93 7.57 3.13 12.50
C GLY A 93 8.19 1.72 12.42
N ALA A 94 8.52 1.10 13.55
CA ALA A 94 9.04 -0.27 13.61
C ALA A 94 7.92 -1.33 13.54
N GLU A 95 6.70 -0.95 13.91
CA GLU A 95 5.53 -1.83 13.97
C GLU A 95 4.73 -1.86 12.66
N VAL A 96 4.96 -0.89 11.78
CA VAL A 96 4.26 -0.76 10.50
C VAL A 96 5.21 -0.94 9.32
N ASP A 97 4.68 -0.82 8.11
CA ASP A 97 5.44 -0.86 6.86
C ASP A 97 6.19 -2.18 6.60
N TRP A 98 5.75 -3.26 7.25
CA TRP A 98 6.50 -4.50 7.27
C TRP A 98 6.74 -5.06 5.87
N LEU A 99 5.74 -4.98 4.97
CA LEU A 99 5.86 -5.54 3.63
C LEU A 99 6.90 -4.79 2.79
N PHE A 100 7.00 -3.47 2.96
CA PHE A 100 7.98 -2.66 2.25
C PHE A 100 9.38 -2.88 2.83
N THR A 101 9.53 -2.82 4.16
CA THR A 101 10.79 -3.09 4.84
C THR A 101 11.32 -4.46 4.45
N ARG A 102 10.49 -5.52 4.51
CA ARG A 102 10.90 -6.86 4.10
C ARG A 102 11.24 -6.95 2.60
N GLY A 103 10.48 -6.26 1.75
CA GLY A 103 10.75 -6.20 0.31
C GLY A 103 12.10 -5.52 0.00
N THR A 104 12.41 -4.42 0.71
CA THR A 104 13.70 -3.72 0.56
C THR A 104 14.89 -4.53 1.07
N GLU A 105 14.74 -5.27 2.16
CA GLU A 105 15.75 -6.22 2.65
C GLU A 105 16.05 -7.31 1.61
N ARG A 106 15.00 -7.93 1.06
CA ARG A 106 15.12 -8.95 0.02
C ARG A 106 15.79 -8.38 -1.24
N LEU A 107 15.41 -7.18 -1.65
CA LEU A 107 16.02 -6.49 -2.77
C LEU A 107 17.50 -6.19 -2.50
N ALA A 108 17.84 -5.69 -1.31
CA ALA A 108 19.22 -5.40 -0.93
C ALA A 108 20.09 -6.66 -0.96
N ALA A 109 19.58 -7.81 -0.50
CA ALA A 109 20.28 -9.09 -0.58
C ALA A 109 20.51 -9.54 -2.04
N VAL A 110 19.52 -9.37 -2.92
CA VAL A 110 19.66 -9.67 -4.36
C VAL A 110 20.69 -8.76 -5.03
N ILE A 111 20.64 -7.46 -4.74
CA ILE A 111 21.60 -6.47 -5.27
C ILE A 111 23.02 -6.82 -4.78
N ALA A 112 23.20 -7.10 -3.49
CA ALA A 112 24.51 -7.42 -2.92
C ALA A 112 25.16 -8.64 -3.59
N ARG A 113 24.39 -9.73 -3.78
CA ARG A 113 24.88 -10.95 -4.48
C ARG A 113 25.35 -10.64 -5.90
N ARG A 114 24.57 -9.86 -6.65
CA ARG A 114 24.91 -9.52 -8.06
C ARG A 114 25.97 -8.43 -8.19
N GLN A 115 26.10 -7.56 -7.20
CA GLN A 115 27.15 -6.55 -7.22
C GLN A 115 28.52 -7.22 -7.12
N ALA A 116 28.66 -8.30 -6.36
CA ALA A 116 29.88 -9.11 -6.37
C ALA A 116 30.22 -9.65 -7.77
N GLU A 117 29.23 -10.13 -8.52
CA GLU A 117 29.41 -10.61 -9.90
C GLU A 117 29.73 -9.47 -10.89
N ARG A 118 29.11 -8.30 -10.71
CA ARG A 118 29.29 -7.13 -11.59
C ARG A 118 30.59 -6.38 -11.35
N THR A 119 31.13 -6.39 -10.12
CA THR A 119 32.40 -5.71 -9.81
C THR A 119 33.56 -6.29 -10.63
N GLY A 120 33.59 -7.61 -10.88
CA GLY A 120 34.59 -8.23 -11.75
C GLY A 120 34.53 -7.70 -13.19
N ARG A 121 33.35 -7.73 -13.81
CA ARG A 121 33.15 -7.18 -15.17
C ARG A 121 33.38 -5.68 -15.26
N ALA A 122 32.99 -4.93 -14.23
CA ALA A 122 33.21 -3.49 -14.19
C ALA A 122 34.70 -3.17 -14.08
N ALA A 123 35.48 -3.94 -13.32
CA ALA A 123 36.93 -3.80 -13.26
C ALA A 123 37.58 -4.11 -14.63
N GLU A 124 37.17 -5.20 -15.29
CA GLU A 124 37.63 -5.54 -16.64
C GLU A 124 37.32 -4.43 -17.66
N GLN A 125 36.11 -3.87 -17.62
CA GLN A 125 35.68 -2.78 -18.52
C GLN A 125 36.35 -1.44 -18.20
N ARG A 126 36.75 -1.21 -16.94
CA ARG A 126 37.44 0.02 -16.51
C ARG A 126 38.94 -0.05 -16.71
N ALA A 127 39.54 -1.24 -16.77
CA ALA A 127 40.98 -1.43 -16.94
C ALA A 127 41.59 -0.62 -18.11
N PRO A 128 40.96 -0.49 -19.30
CA PRO A 128 41.49 0.34 -20.39
C PRO A 128 41.53 1.85 -20.10
N TYR A 129 40.86 2.30 -19.04
CA TYR A 129 40.71 3.70 -18.66
C TYR A 129 41.42 4.04 -17.34
N ASP A 130 42.24 3.14 -16.84
CA ASP A 130 42.96 3.34 -15.58
C ASP A 130 43.86 4.58 -15.63
N GLY A 131 43.95 5.29 -14.52
CA GLY A 131 44.70 6.55 -14.41
C GLY A 131 44.11 7.76 -15.14
N ARG A 132 42.99 7.63 -15.88
CA ARG A 132 42.38 8.73 -16.67
C ARG A 132 41.38 9.59 -15.89
N GLY A 133 41.28 9.41 -14.57
CA GLY A 133 40.41 10.22 -13.70
C GLY A 133 38.91 9.99 -13.91
N PHE A 134 38.49 8.81 -14.38
CA PHE A 134 37.08 8.48 -14.53
C PHE A 134 36.38 8.40 -13.16
N PRO A 135 35.13 8.90 -13.05
CA PRO A 135 34.42 8.90 -11.78
C PRO A 135 34.12 7.49 -11.29
N GLU A 136 34.23 7.29 -9.98
CA GLU A 136 33.95 6.04 -9.31
C GLU A 136 32.45 5.89 -9.00
N PRO A 137 31.89 4.66 -9.01
CA PRO A 137 30.53 4.44 -8.53
C PRO A 137 30.33 4.99 -7.10
N GLY A 138 29.25 5.76 -6.91
CA GLY A 138 28.98 6.43 -5.62
C GLY A 138 29.72 7.76 -5.44
N GLU A 139 30.45 8.24 -6.44
CA GLU A 139 31.00 9.58 -6.45
C GLU A 139 29.90 10.61 -6.73
N ASP A 140 29.62 11.43 -5.72
CA ASP A 140 28.66 12.54 -5.75
C ASP A 140 29.19 13.63 -4.80
N PRO A 141 29.97 14.60 -5.32
CA PRO A 141 30.57 15.63 -4.48
C PRO A 141 29.53 16.46 -3.70
N ALA A 142 28.35 16.72 -4.29
CA ALA A 142 27.30 17.47 -3.63
C ALA A 142 26.71 16.70 -2.44
N LEU A 143 26.26 15.45 -2.65
CA LEU A 143 25.74 14.64 -1.53
C LEU A 143 26.82 14.39 -0.46
N ARG A 144 28.07 14.21 -0.89
CA ARG A 144 29.19 13.93 0.00
C ARG A 144 29.57 15.11 0.88
N GLU A 145 29.88 16.24 0.26
CA GLU A 145 30.43 17.39 0.98
C GLU A 145 29.31 18.18 1.66
N SER A 146 28.26 18.56 0.93
CA SER A 146 27.28 19.51 1.47
C SER A 146 26.16 18.90 2.31
N LEU A 147 25.80 17.62 2.09
CA LEU A 147 24.66 17.02 2.81
C LEU A 147 25.06 16.06 3.93
N VAL A 148 26.22 15.40 3.80
CA VAL A 148 26.67 14.41 4.79
C VAL A 148 27.81 14.97 5.64
N ARG A 149 28.84 15.55 5.02
CA ARG A 149 30.02 16.01 5.75
C ARG A 149 29.74 17.28 6.56
N GLU A 150 29.07 18.28 5.98
CA GLU A 150 28.72 19.52 6.70
C GLU A 150 27.92 19.23 7.98
N GLU A 151 26.90 18.36 7.92
CA GLU A 151 26.05 18.02 9.07
C GLU A 151 26.74 17.13 10.11
N LEU A 152 27.60 16.19 9.68
CA LEU A 152 28.25 15.24 10.59
C LEU A 152 29.61 15.71 11.11
N ALA A 153 30.26 16.69 10.47
CA ALA A 153 31.58 17.17 10.86
C ALA A 153 31.70 17.58 12.34
N PRO A 154 30.70 18.25 12.98
CA PRO A 154 30.78 18.59 14.40
C PRO A 154 30.80 17.38 15.34
N TRP A 155 30.28 16.24 14.88
CA TRP A 155 30.09 15.02 15.68
C TRP A 155 31.16 13.95 15.39
N LEU A 156 32.04 14.20 14.43
CA LEU A 156 33.07 13.25 14.00
C LEU A 156 34.47 13.77 14.38
N PRO A 157 35.30 12.96 15.07
CA PRO A 157 36.65 13.37 15.46
C PRO A 157 37.59 13.55 14.27
N SER A 158 37.27 12.96 13.11
CA SER A 158 38.02 13.10 11.87
C SER A 158 37.13 12.84 10.65
N PRO A 159 37.45 13.38 9.46
CA PRO A 159 36.71 13.09 8.24
C PRO A 159 36.70 11.59 7.90
N PRO A 160 35.55 11.00 7.52
CA PRO A 160 35.51 9.60 7.09
C PRO A 160 36.36 9.36 5.84
N PRO A 161 36.96 8.16 5.68
CA PRO A 161 37.71 7.82 4.47
C PRO A 161 36.87 7.96 3.18
N PRO A 162 37.43 8.43 2.05
CA PRO A 162 36.68 8.64 0.81
C PRO A 162 35.93 7.40 0.31
N ALA A 163 36.49 6.21 0.49
CA ALA A 163 35.86 4.95 0.11
C ALA A 163 34.62 4.62 0.97
N ALA A 164 34.69 4.86 2.29
CA ALA A 164 33.55 4.68 3.18
C ALA A 164 32.42 5.66 2.83
N MET A 165 32.80 6.89 2.46
CA MET A 165 31.86 7.92 2.08
C MET A 165 31.17 7.62 0.74
N ARG A 166 31.90 7.15 -0.29
CA ARG A 166 31.29 6.65 -1.54
C ARG A 166 30.29 5.50 -1.27
N LYS A 167 30.65 4.58 -0.36
CA LYS A 167 29.75 3.48 0.05
C LYS A 167 28.49 4.02 0.73
N LEU A 168 28.60 5.02 1.60
CA LEU A 168 27.46 5.66 2.24
C LEU A 168 26.57 6.37 1.22
N THR A 169 27.13 7.20 0.34
CA THR A 169 26.41 7.86 -0.77
C THR A 169 25.67 6.85 -1.64
N GLN A 170 26.31 5.73 -1.99
CA GLN A 170 25.67 4.67 -2.75
C GLN A 170 24.49 4.05 -1.98
N ARG A 171 24.62 3.83 -0.66
CA ARG A 171 23.52 3.31 0.18
C ARG A 171 22.36 4.29 0.28
N ILE A 172 22.64 5.59 0.47
CA ILE A 172 21.61 6.65 0.53
C ILE A 172 20.83 6.70 -0.78
N ARG A 173 21.53 6.80 -1.93
CA ARG A 173 20.89 6.82 -3.25
C ARG A 173 20.06 5.56 -3.51
N THR A 174 20.59 4.38 -3.15
CA THR A 174 19.84 3.11 -3.27
C THR A 174 18.56 3.14 -2.46
N HIS A 175 18.65 3.60 -1.21
CA HIS A 175 17.51 3.70 -0.30
C HIS A 175 16.44 4.68 -0.81
N LEU A 176 16.84 5.86 -1.31
CA LEU A 176 15.92 6.84 -1.90
C LEU A 176 15.26 6.32 -3.18
N ALA A 177 15.98 5.57 -4.01
CA ALA A 177 15.41 4.96 -5.21
C ALA A 177 14.34 3.88 -4.86
N GLN A 178 14.53 3.18 -3.75
CA GLN A 178 13.58 2.18 -3.26
C GLN A 178 12.28 2.81 -2.77
N GLU A 179 12.31 3.99 -2.15
CA GLU A 179 11.11 4.68 -1.65
C GLU A 179 10.07 4.93 -2.75
N ASN A 180 10.49 5.23 -3.98
CA ASN A 180 9.56 5.39 -5.09
C ASN A 180 8.77 4.12 -5.41
N LYS A 181 9.25 2.93 -5.00
CA LYS A 181 8.57 1.64 -5.21
C LYS A 181 7.48 1.35 -4.18
N ARG A 182 7.45 2.09 -3.06
CA ARG A 182 6.39 2.03 -2.05
C ARG A 182 5.01 2.20 -2.67
N LYS A 183 4.85 3.18 -3.57
CA LYS A 183 3.58 3.47 -4.25
C LYS A 183 3.02 2.26 -5.00
N ASN A 184 3.89 1.51 -5.67
CA ASN A 184 3.50 0.31 -6.41
C ASN A 184 3.17 -0.85 -5.46
N LEU A 185 3.94 -0.99 -4.39
CA LEU A 185 3.69 -2.01 -3.36
C LEU A 185 2.36 -1.77 -2.65
N VAL A 186 2.03 -0.53 -2.29
CA VAL A 186 0.79 -0.22 -1.57
C VAL A 186 -0.44 -0.55 -2.42
N GLY A 187 -0.41 -0.32 -3.73
CA GLY A 187 -1.51 -0.70 -4.63
C GLY A 187 -1.74 -2.21 -4.65
N GLU A 188 -0.85 -2.95 -5.30
CA GLU A 188 -1.00 -4.41 -5.48
C GLU A 188 -0.89 -5.19 -4.16
N GLY A 189 -0.11 -4.69 -3.21
CA GLY A 189 0.05 -5.28 -1.89
C GLY A 189 -1.20 -5.15 -1.04
N PHE A 190 -1.99 -4.08 -1.18
CA PHE A 190 -3.27 -3.98 -0.48
C PHE A 190 -4.26 -5.06 -0.91
N GLU A 191 -4.33 -5.35 -2.20
CA GLU A 191 -5.11 -6.46 -2.75
C GLU A 191 -4.65 -7.82 -2.20
N ASP A 192 -3.32 -8.05 -2.18
CA ASP A 192 -2.72 -9.30 -1.71
C ASP A 192 -2.91 -9.51 -0.21
N VAL A 193 -2.83 -8.44 0.59
CA VAL A 193 -3.10 -8.45 2.03
C VAL A 193 -4.55 -8.79 2.31
N LEU A 194 -5.50 -8.14 1.63
CA LEU A 194 -6.92 -8.42 1.79
C LEU A 194 -7.25 -9.87 1.41
N GLY A 195 -6.74 -10.35 0.28
CA GLY A 195 -6.91 -11.74 -0.15
C GLY A 195 -6.34 -12.73 0.87
N SER A 196 -5.14 -12.44 1.40
CA SER A 196 -4.49 -13.28 2.41
C SER A 196 -5.23 -13.30 3.76
N LEU A 197 -5.80 -12.17 4.16
CA LEU A 197 -6.62 -12.06 5.37
C LEU A 197 -7.90 -12.87 5.24
N ILE A 198 -8.67 -12.67 4.17
CA ILE A 198 -9.94 -13.36 3.96
C ILE A 198 -9.71 -14.87 3.88
N GLY A 199 -8.66 -15.32 3.18
CA GLY A 199 -8.29 -16.73 3.08
C GLY A 199 -7.93 -17.40 4.42
N ARG A 200 -7.64 -16.62 5.47
CA ARG A 200 -7.25 -17.10 6.81
C ARG A 200 -8.38 -17.02 7.83
N LEU A 201 -9.54 -16.48 7.48
CA LEU A 201 -10.65 -16.34 8.42
C LEU A 201 -11.33 -17.68 8.71
N PRO A 202 -11.91 -17.84 9.92
CA PRO A 202 -12.83 -18.94 10.20
C PRO A 202 -14.00 -18.90 9.19
N GLY A 203 -14.18 -19.94 8.38
CA GLY A 203 -15.19 -19.99 7.31
C GLY A 203 -14.66 -19.74 5.89
N ALA A 204 -13.40 -19.34 5.74
CA ALA A 204 -12.78 -19.14 4.43
C ALA A 204 -12.82 -20.39 3.53
N ALA A 205 -12.82 -21.59 4.12
CA ALA A 205 -12.94 -22.86 3.39
C ALA A 205 -14.22 -22.99 2.55
N LYS A 206 -15.28 -22.22 2.88
CA LYS A 206 -16.53 -22.18 2.13
C LYS A 206 -16.50 -21.17 0.98
N MET A 207 -15.39 -20.48 0.80
CA MET A 207 -15.24 -19.39 -0.15
C MET A 207 -14.03 -19.62 -1.05
N LYS A 208 -14.10 -19.08 -2.26
CA LYS A 208 -12.95 -18.97 -3.16
C LYS A 208 -12.55 -17.51 -3.28
N VAL A 209 -11.38 -17.18 -2.76
CA VAL A 209 -10.79 -15.84 -2.83
C VAL A 209 -9.79 -15.80 -3.99
N ASN A 210 -9.97 -14.88 -4.93
CA ASN A 210 -9.09 -14.72 -6.08
C ASN A 210 -8.59 -13.28 -6.13
N GLY A 211 -7.27 -13.08 -6.07
CA GLY A 211 -6.65 -11.78 -6.30
C GLY A 211 -6.45 -11.53 -7.78
N ARG A 212 -6.82 -10.34 -8.25
CA ARG A 212 -6.71 -9.89 -9.65
C ARG A 212 -7.25 -10.87 -10.71
N PRO A 213 -8.36 -11.61 -10.50
CA PRO A 213 -8.88 -12.51 -11.52
C PRO A 213 -9.34 -11.74 -12.75
N VAL A 214 -9.25 -12.39 -13.89
CA VAL A 214 -9.94 -11.94 -15.10
C VAL A 214 -11.44 -12.17 -14.90
N LEU A 215 -12.26 -11.17 -15.17
CA LEU A 215 -13.70 -11.19 -14.85
C LEU A 215 -14.41 -12.40 -15.46
N HIS A 216 -14.15 -12.73 -16.73
CA HIS A 216 -14.81 -13.85 -17.40
C HIS A 216 -14.34 -15.23 -16.94
N SER A 217 -13.33 -15.33 -16.07
CA SER A 217 -13.01 -16.59 -15.39
C SER A 217 -13.83 -16.79 -14.11
N LEU A 218 -14.58 -15.78 -13.68
CA LEU A 218 -15.49 -15.85 -12.55
C LEU A 218 -16.85 -16.43 -12.98
N PRO A 219 -17.53 -17.19 -12.10
CA PRO A 219 -18.82 -17.79 -12.44
C PRO A 219 -19.87 -16.74 -12.84
N GLY A 220 -20.53 -16.96 -13.98
CA GLY A 220 -21.63 -16.12 -14.46
C GLY A 220 -21.21 -14.81 -15.13
N PHE A 221 -19.95 -14.70 -15.55
CA PHE A 221 -19.48 -13.61 -16.40
C PHE A 221 -18.97 -14.16 -17.73
N ARG A 222 -19.29 -13.48 -18.83
CA ARG A 222 -18.84 -13.84 -20.18
C ARG A 222 -17.61 -13.04 -20.63
N PRO A 223 -16.84 -13.55 -21.60
CA PRO A 223 -15.76 -12.78 -22.22
C PRO A 223 -16.28 -11.47 -22.85
N PRO A 224 -15.47 -10.40 -22.87
CA PRO A 224 -15.84 -9.18 -23.57
C PRO A 224 -15.90 -9.42 -25.09
N PRO A 225 -16.78 -8.71 -25.82
CA PRO A 225 -16.95 -8.92 -27.25
C PRO A 225 -15.75 -8.39 -28.07
N GLY A 226 -15.43 -9.08 -29.17
CA GLY A 226 -14.42 -8.65 -30.14
C GLY A 226 -13.01 -8.50 -29.55
N ASN A 227 -12.31 -7.43 -29.94
CA ASN A 227 -10.93 -7.12 -29.51
C ASN A 227 -10.87 -6.30 -28.19
N GLU A 228 -11.96 -6.25 -27.41
CA GLU A 228 -11.94 -5.58 -26.12
C GLU A 228 -10.99 -6.26 -25.13
N LYS A 229 -10.20 -5.47 -24.39
CA LYS A 229 -9.26 -6.01 -23.41
C LYS A 229 -10.01 -6.72 -22.26
N PRO A 230 -9.55 -7.90 -21.80
CA PRO A 230 -10.10 -8.57 -20.64
C PRO A 230 -10.11 -7.66 -19.41
N ARG A 231 -11.25 -7.60 -18.72
CA ARG A 231 -11.39 -6.86 -17.47
C ARG A 231 -10.85 -7.68 -16.31
N LYS A 232 -10.14 -7.02 -15.40
CA LYS A 232 -9.70 -7.61 -14.13
C LYS A 232 -10.49 -6.98 -12.99
N VAL A 233 -10.68 -7.75 -11.93
CA VAL A 233 -11.24 -7.29 -10.65
C VAL A 233 -10.11 -7.32 -9.64
N ASP A 234 -9.92 -6.30 -8.82
CA ASP A 234 -8.81 -6.25 -7.84
C ASP A 234 -8.83 -7.48 -6.92
N LEU A 235 -10.02 -7.84 -6.42
CA LEU A 235 -10.25 -9.03 -5.62
C LEU A 235 -11.67 -9.56 -5.83
N ALA A 236 -11.83 -10.88 -5.95
CA ALA A 236 -13.14 -11.51 -6.02
C ALA A 236 -13.29 -12.60 -4.95
N VAL A 237 -14.40 -12.55 -4.21
CA VAL A 237 -14.78 -13.58 -3.24
C VAL A 237 -16.03 -14.29 -3.75
N ILE A 238 -15.90 -15.59 -4.00
CA ILE A 238 -17.00 -16.45 -4.42
C ILE A 238 -17.44 -17.27 -3.21
N GLY A 239 -18.59 -16.93 -2.65
CA GLY A 239 -19.16 -17.60 -1.48
C GLY A 239 -20.04 -18.82 -1.83
N PRO A 240 -20.65 -19.44 -0.81
CA PRO A 240 -21.68 -20.47 -0.99
C PRO A 240 -22.79 -20.04 -1.95
N GLY A 241 -23.38 -20.98 -2.68
CA GLY A 241 -24.42 -20.68 -3.68
C GLY A 241 -23.93 -19.86 -4.89
N LYS A 242 -22.60 -19.76 -5.09
CA LYS A 242 -21.97 -18.91 -6.11
C LYS A 242 -22.33 -17.42 -5.94
N ARG A 243 -22.51 -16.94 -4.70
CA ARG A 243 -22.58 -15.50 -4.40
C ARG A 243 -21.26 -14.85 -4.81
N ARG A 244 -21.32 -13.73 -5.53
CA ARG A 244 -20.15 -13.06 -6.11
C ARG A 244 -19.97 -11.71 -5.46
N VAL A 245 -18.85 -11.51 -4.79
CA VAL A 245 -18.43 -10.22 -4.26
C VAL A 245 -17.21 -9.75 -5.04
N LEU A 246 -17.38 -8.67 -5.79
CA LEU A 246 -16.34 -8.01 -6.56
C LEU A 246 -15.85 -6.79 -5.77
N VAL A 247 -14.59 -6.81 -5.40
CA VAL A 247 -13.97 -5.78 -4.57
C VAL A 247 -13.10 -4.89 -5.44
N SER A 248 -13.32 -3.58 -5.33
CA SER A 248 -12.37 -2.54 -5.73
C SER A 248 -11.57 -2.15 -4.49
N ALA A 249 -10.26 -2.42 -4.50
CA ALA A 249 -9.37 -2.21 -3.36
C ALA A 249 -8.46 -1.02 -3.66
N LYS A 250 -8.64 0.09 -2.94
CA LYS A 250 -7.87 1.32 -3.17
C LYS A 250 -7.37 1.87 -1.85
N TRP A 251 -6.06 1.85 -1.63
CA TRP A 251 -5.49 2.40 -0.38
C TRP A 251 -5.93 3.84 -0.12
N SER A 252 -5.90 4.68 -1.16
CA SER A 252 -6.48 6.03 -1.16
C SER A 252 -7.33 6.26 -2.41
N VAL A 253 -8.31 7.13 -2.28
CA VAL A 253 -9.24 7.55 -3.34
C VAL A 253 -8.80 8.93 -3.82
N ARG A 254 -8.73 9.10 -5.14
CA ARG A 254 -8.43 10.39 -5.80
C ARG A 254 -9.46 10.60 -6.89
N ALA A 255 -9.64 11.84 -7.34
CA ALA A 255 -10.68 12.18 -8.31
C ALA A 255 -10.64 11.32 -9.59
N ASP A 256 -9.45 11.08 -10.14
CA ASP A 256 -9.22 10.20 -11.31
C ASP A 256 -9.65 8.75 -11.05
N ARG A 257 -9.48 8.27 -9.82
CA ARG A 257 -9.87 6.92 -9.41
C ARG A 257 -11.38 6.79 -9.17
N GLU A 258 -12.04 7.89 -8.81
CA GLU A 258 -13.48 7.90 -8.56
C GLU A 258 -14.28 7.68 -9.85
N GLU A 259 -13.86 8.28 -10.97
CA GLU A 259 -14.47 8.08 -12.28
C GLU A 259 -14.39 6.62 -12.73
N GLN A 260 -13.25 5.96 -12.48
CA GLN A 260 -13.01 4.57 -12.86
C GLN A 260 -14.01 3.60 -12.22
N PHE A 261 -14.53 3.89 -11.02
CA PHE A 261 -15.49 3.01 -10.35
C PHE A 261 -16.79 2.81 -11.13
N GLY A 262 -17.29 3.86 -11.78
CA GLY A 262 -18.49 3.77 -12.61
C GLY A 262 -18.23 2.93 -13.86
N VAL A 263 -17.10 3.19 -14.53
CA VAL A 263 -16.66 2.47 -15.73
C VAL A 263 -16.48 0.98 -15.46
N ASP A 264 -15.84 0.63 -14.35
CA ASP A 264 -15.64 -0.76 -13.96
C ASP A 264 -16.97 -1.45 -13.67
N PHE A 265 -17.86 -0.82 -12.89
CA PHE A 265 -19.17 -1.39 -12.60
C PHE A 265 -20.00 -1.62 -13.86
N GLU A 266 -20.04 -0.65 -14.78
CA GLU A 266 -20.76 -0.78 -16.04
C GLU A 266 -20.20 -1.91 -16.91
N ALA A 267 -18.87 -2.01 -16.98
CA ALA A 267 -18.22 -3.12 -17.65
C ALA A 267 -18.58 -4.46 -17.02
N TYR A 268 -18.62 -4.55 -15.69
CA TYR A 268 -18.96 -5.79 -14.98
C TYR A 268 -20.42 -6.16 -15.18
N ALA A 269 -21.34 -5.22 -15.05
CA ALA A 269 -22.77 -5.43 -15.26
C ALA A 269 -23.10 -5.86 -16.69
N ARG A 270 -22.43 -5.29 -17.70
CA ARG A 270 -22.62 -5.68 -19.11
C ARG A 270 -22.13 -7.10 -19.43
N LEU A 271 -21.11 -7.56 -18.70
CA LEU A 271 -20.50 -8.88 -18.86
C LEU A 271 -21.10 -9.93 -17.91
N GLU A 272 -21.99 -9.55 -17.01
CA GLU A 272 -22.82 -10.47 -16.24
C GLU A 272 -23.77 -11.19 -17.21
N ASP A 273 -23.79 -12.52 -17.14
CA ASP A 273 -24.54 -13.38 -18.07
C ASP A 273 -25.43 -14.39 -17.34
N ALA A 274 -25.30 -14.52 -16.01
CA ALA A 274 -26.08 -15.47 -15.22
C ALA A 274 -27.43 -14.92 -14.75
N GLY A 275 -27.77 -13.67 -15.07
CA GLY A 275 -29.03 -13.03 -14.67
C GLY A 275 -29.14 -12.90 -13.16
N ARG A 276 -28.01 -12.78 -12.46
CA ARG A 276 -27.94 -12.73 -11.00
C ARG A 276 -27.15 -11.51 -10.57
N ASP A 277 -27.53 -10.93 -9.44
CA ASP A 277 -26.77 -9.81 -8.88
C ASP A 277 -25.37 -10.23 -8.38
N PHE A 278 -24.51 -9.23 -8.22
CA PHE A 278 -23.22 -9.34 -7.56
C PHE A 278 -23.02 -8.15 -6.62
N ASP A 279 -22.31 -8.39 -5.52
CA ASP A 279 -21.94 -7.32 -4.59
C ASP A 279 -20.73 -6.57 -5.14
N PHE A 280 -20.86 -5.26 -5.40
CA PHE A 280 -19.72 -4.39 -5.72
C PHE A 280 -19.30 -3.61 -4.48
N VAL A 281 -18.08 -3.84 -3.99
CA VAL A 281 -17.59 -3.34 -2.70
C VAL A 281 -16.34 -2.49 -2.89
N LEU A 282 -16.29 -1.31 -2.27
CA LEU A 282 -15.05 -0.53 -2.14
C LEU A 282 -14.41 -0.84 -0.79
N ILE A 283 -13.12 -1.22 -0.79
CA ILE A 283 -12.31 -1.29 0.44
C ILE A 283 -11.19 -0.25 0.34
N THR A 284 -11.07 0.62 1.34
CA THR A 284 -10.13 1.74 1.33
C THR A 284 -9.56 2.12 2.69
N ASN A 285 -8.43 2.85 2.68
CA ASN A 285 -7.85 3.54 3.83
C ASN A 285 -7.82 5.07 3.60
N GLU A 286 -8.79 5.60 2.86
CA GLU A 286 -8.92 7.03 2.59
C GLU A 286 -9.28 7.82 3.86
N PHE A 287 -8.66 8.97 4.08
CA PHE A 287 -8.94 9.83 5.24
C PHE A 287 -9.73 11.09 4.88
N ASP A 288 -9.76 11.50 3.62
CA ASP A 288 -10.53 12.66 3.20
C ASP A 288 -12.03 12.39 3.33
N ALA A 289 -12.68 13.06 4.29
CA ALA A 289 -14.10 12.90 4.56
C ALA A 289 -14.98 13.21 3.34
N ALA A 290 -14.59 14.18 2.49
CA ALA A 290 -15.38 14.49 1.30
C ALA A 290 -15.33 13.35 0.29
N ARG A 291 -14.14 12.74 0.08
CA ARG A 291 -13.97 11.58 -0.82
C ARG A 291 -14.69 10.33 -0.29
N LEU A 292 -14.64 10.10 1.03
CA LEU A 292 -15.39 9.00 1.67
C LEU A 292 -16.91 9.19 1.55
N ASN A 293 -17.41 10.41 1.80
CA ASN A 293 -18.83 10.73 1.62
C ASN A 293 -19.25 10.54 0.17
N ALA A 294 -18.45 11.05 -0.78
CA ALA A 294 -18.71 10.87 -2.21
C ALA A 294 -18.80 9.38 -2.58
N ALA A 295 -17.90 8.53 -2.08
CA ALA A 295 -17.97 7.09 -2.29
C ALA A 295 -19.23 6.44 -1.66
N CYS A 296 -19.63 6.89 -0.47
CA CYS A 296 -20.84 6.40 0.20
C CYS A 296 -22.11 6.77 -0.57
N GLU A 297 -22.15 7.96 -1.15
CA GLU A 297 -23.33 8.52 -1.80
C GLU A 297 -23.39 8.28 -3.30
N ARG A 298 -22.29 7.83 -3.92
CA ARG A 298 -22.21 7.58 -5.36
C ARG A 298 -23.33 6.63 -5.79
N ARG A 299 -24.14 7.08 -6.76
CA ARG A 299 -25.26 6.33 -7.31
C ARG A 299 -24.97 5.85 -8.72
N ARG A 300 -25.64 4.78 -9.11
CA ARG A 300 -25.78 4.34 -10.50
C ARG A 300 -27.24 4.01 -10.72
N GLN A 301 -27.89 4.77 -11.59
CA GLN A 301 -29.35 4.78 -11.72
C GLN A 301 -30.01 5.08 -10.36
N ASN A 302 -30.98 4.27 -9.92
CA ASN A 302 -31.75 4.49 -8.70
C ASN A 302 -31.13 3.85 -7.45
N ALA A 303 -29.95 3.21 -7.55
CA ALA A 303 -29.28 2.54 -6.42
C ALA A 303 -27.90 3.13 -6.14
N THR A 304 -27.35 2.85 -4.95
CA THR A 304 -25.94 3.14 -4.65
C THR A 304 -25.03 2.29 -5.52
N LEU A 305 -23.94 2.87 -6.04
CA LEU A 305 -22.96 2.16 -6.86
C LEU A 305 -22.32 0.99 -6.09
N PHE A 306 -21.85 1.27 -4.87
CA PHE A 306 -21.27 0.25 -4.01
C PHE A 306 -22.32 -0.33 -3.07
N THR A 307 -22.50 -1.64 -3.11
CA THR A 307 -23.26 -2.39 -2.11
C THR A 307 -22.73 -2.15 -0.69
N SER A 308 -21.42 -1.97 -0.54
CA SER A 308 -20.78 -1.59 0.72
C SER A 308 -19.54 -0.74 0.47
N VAL A 309 -19.34 0.28 1.30
CA VAL A 309 -18.07 1.00 1.41
C VAL A 309 -17.43 0.60 2.73
N VAL A 310 -16.21 0.10 2.65
CA VAL A 310 -15.47 -0.46 3.78
C VAL A 310 -14.21 0.36 3.99
N HIS A 311 -14.07 0.93 5.18
CA HIS A 311 -12.81 1.51 5.62
C HIS A 311 -12.01 0.46 6.39
N VAL A 312 -10.67 0.46 6.26
CA VAL A 312 -9.79 -0.43 7.03
C VAL A 312 -10.14 -0.37 8.52
N ASN A 313 -10.22 0.83 9.09
CA ASN A 313 -10.84 1.08 10.38
C ASN A 313 -11.40 2.52 10.45
N PRO A 314 -12.73 2.75 10.44
CA PRO A 314 -13.30 4.09 10.39
C PRO A 314 -13.03 4.92 11.65
N ALA A 315 -12.60 4.30 12.76
CA ALA A 315 -12.15 5.04 13.94
C ALA A 315 -10.88 5.86 13.66
N GLY A 316 -10.04 5.46 12.69
CA GLY A 316 -8.86 6.21 12.27
C GLY A 316 -9.18 7.62 11.74
N PRO A 317 -9.97 7.77 10.67
CA PRO A 317 -10.36 9.09 10.19
C PRO A 317 -11.18 9.87 11.23
N LEU A 318 -12.04 9.21 12.02
CA LEU A 318 -12.77 9.89 13.10
C LEU A 318 -11.83 10.49 14.16
N ALA A 319 -10.79 9.75 14.57
CA ALA A 319 -9.75 10.27 15.45
C ALA A 319 -8.99 11.45 14.81
N ALA A 320 -8.70 11.36 13.50
CA ALA A 320 -8.04 12.43 12.76
C ALA A 320 -8.86 13.73 12.73
N TYR A 321 -10.19 13.65 12.63
CA TYR A 321 -11.05 14.84 12.60
C TYR A 321 -11.45 15.37 13.98
N GLY A 322 -11.45 14.50 15.00
CA GLY A 322 -11.86 14.85 16.36
C GLY A 322 -13.32 15.31 16.46
N GLU A 323 -13.69 15.88 17.61
CA GLU A 323 -15.05 16.36 17.88
C GLU A 323 -15.39 17.70 17.18
N SER A 324 -14.37 18.50 16.83
CA SER A 324 -14.52 19.85 16.24
C SER A 324 -14.82 19.83 14.73
N SER A 325 -15.55 18.83 14.26
CA SER A 325 -15.55 18.45 12.85
C SER A 325 -16.53 19.33 12.03
N ARG A 326 -16.05 19.92 10.93
CA ARG A 326 -16.87 20.65 9.93
C ARG A 326 -17.83 19.68 9.21
N ASP A 327 -18.86 20.20 8.53
CA ASP A 327 -19.96 19.47 7.88
C ASP A 327 -19.60 18.10 7.27
N SER A 328 -18.54 18.00 6.47
CA SER A 328 -18.17 16.73 5.82
C SER A 328 -17.74 15.63 6.80
N ALA A 329 -17.06 15.98 7.89
CA ALA A 329 -16.62 15.01 8.89
C ALA A 329 -17.76 14.60 9.85
N ALA A 330 -18.71 15.50 10.12
CA ALA A 330 -19.95 15.14 10.82
C ALA A 330 -20.76 14.11 10.01
N LYS A 331 -20.91 14.35 8.70
CA LYS A 331 -21.57 13.42 7.78
C LYS A 331 -20.85 12.07 7.66
N LEU A 332 -19.52 12.07 7.71
CA LEU A 332 -18.73 10.83 7.76
C LEU A 332 -19.13 9.98 8.98
N ALA A 333 -19.26 10.60 10.16
CA ALA A 333 -19.70 9.91 11.38
C ALA A 333 -21.12 9.34 11.23
N GLU A 334 -22.03 10.04 10.55
CA GLU A 334 -23.37 9.52 10.24
C GLU A 334 -23.33 8.29 9.32
N HIS A 335 -22.46 8.28 8.30
CA HIS A 335 -22.26 7.11 7.45
C HIS A 335 -21.70 5.91 8.24
N VAL A 336 -20.80 6.16 9.20
CA VAL A 336 -20.31 5.11 10.12
C VAL A 336 -21.44 4.57 11.00
N LYS A 337 -22.21 5.47 11.62
CA LYS A 337 -23.33 5.13 12.51
C LYS A 337 -24.44 4.35 11.79
N SER A 338 -24.82 4.78 10.59
CA SER A 338 -25.81 4.09 9.75
C SER A 338 -25.29 2.78 9.17
N GLY A 339 -23.98 2.53 9.19
CA GLY A 339 -23.34 1.37 8.57
C GLY A 339 -23.18 1.47 7.06
N ARG A 340 -23.39 2.66 6.47
CA ARG A 340 -23.10 2.93 5.06
C ARG A 340 -21.60 2.86 4.78
N LEU A 341 -20.80 3.42 5.70
CA LEU A 341 -19.37 3.19 5.81
C LEU A 341 -19.14 2.19 6.95
N MET A 342 -18.62 1.00 6.65
CA MET A 342 -18.38 -0.03 7.65
C MET A 342 -16.89 -0.27 7.87
N SER A 343 -16.53 -0.79 9.06
CA SER A 343 -15.18 -1.28 9.31
C SER A 343 -14.90 -2.57 8.54
N LEU A 344 -13.62 -2.82 8.26
CA LEU A 344 -13.17 -4.10 7.72
C LEU A 344 -13.61 -5.26 8.61
N GLU A 345 -13.53 -5.10 9.93
CA GLU A 345 -14.05 -6.07 10.90
C GLU A 345 -15.53 -6.41 10.64
N ARG A 346 -16.40 -5.40 10.60
CA ARG A 346 -17.84 -5.61 10.43
C ARG A 346 -18.16 -6.26 9.08
N TRP A 347 -17.46 -5.85 8.02
CA TRP A 347 -17.63 -6.44 6.70
C TRP A 347 -17.18 -7.90 6.67
N LEU A 348 -16.00 -8.22 7.22
CA LEU A 348 -15.48 -9.57 7.28
C LEU A 348 -16.38 -10.50 8.11
N SER A 349 -16.91 -10.02 9.24
CA SER A 349 -17.88 -10.76 10.05
C SER A 349 -19.15 -11.10 9.26
N LYS A 350 -19.66 -10.17 8.44
CA LYS A 350 -20.80 -10.42 7.53
C LYS A 350 -20.45 -11.31 6.34
N LEU A 351 -19.18 -11.38 5.96
CA LEU A 351 -18.72 -12.20 4.85
C LEU A 351 -18.63 -13.69 5.25
N ILE A 352 -18.24 -13.96 6.51
CA ILE A 352 -18.08 -15.33 7.04
C ILE A 352 -19.33 -15.89 7.72
N GLY A 353 -20.19 -15.03 8.28
CA GLY A 353 -21.49 -15.40 8.84
C GLY A 353 -22.53 -15.54 7.75
#